data_AF-A0A6N9UZF4-F1
#
_entry.id   AF-A0A6N9UZF4-F1
#
_cell.length_a   1.000
_cell.length_b   1.000
_cell.length_c   1.000
_cell.angle_alpha   90.00
_cell.angle_beta   90.00
_cell.angle_gamma   90.00
#
_symmetry.space_group_name_H-M   'P 1'
#
loop_
_entity.id
_entity.type
_entity.pdbx_description
1 polymer ?
#
loop_
_entity_poly.entity_id
_entity_poly.type
_entity_poly.pdbx_seq_one_letter_code
_entity_poly.pdbx_strand_id
1 'polypeptide(L)'
;MSRDAMTGGGCAVSFAGAVGAVVVWWQTARTQRHLGNEFENNGQDFGAVLTELPLVFLAGAVVPAVVWGLGAWLLGRRRRQESSQFHA
;
A
#
# COMPACT_ATOMS: atom_id res chain seq x y z
N MET A 1 11.72 -8.07 26.58
CA MET A 1 10.77 -8.39 25.49
C MET A 1 10.26 -7.06 24.91
N SER A 2 10.76 -6.57 23.78
CA SER A 2 10.19 -5.34 23.19
C SER A 2 10.59 -5.11 21.74
N ARG A 3 11.80 -5.48 21.31
CA ARG A 3 12.26 -5.22 19.93
C ARG A 3 11.63 -6.15 18.90
N ASP A 4 11.48 -7.44 19.22
CA ASP A 4 10.93 -8.45 18.27
C ASP A 4 9.47 -8.18 17.91
N ALA A 5 8.69 -7.67 18.86
CA ALA A 5 7.29 -7.27 18.65
C ALA A 5 7.18 -6.02 17.75
N MET A 6 8.10 -5.06 17.89
CA MET A 6 8.14 -3.86 17.05
C MET A 6 8.58 -4.18 15.62
N THR A 7 9.55 -5.08 15.43
CA THR A 7 9.95 -5.57 14.10
C THR A 7 8.87 -6.46 13.48
N GLY A 8 8.20 -7.30 14.27
CA GLY A 8 7.12 -8.18 13.79
C GLY A 8 5.89 -7.39 13.32
N GLY A 9 5.50 -6.35 14.07
CA GLY A 9 4.34 -5.52 13.74
C GLY A 9 4.49 -4.78 12.41
N GLY A 10 5.66 -4.16 12.17
CA GLY A 10 5.92 -3.44 10.91
C GLY A 10 5.94 -4.37 9.69
N CYS A 11 6.58 -5.53 9.81
CA CYS A 11 6.60 -6.53 8.74
C CYS A 11 5.21 -7.09 8.45
N ALA A 12 4.43 -7.42 9.48
CA ALA A 12 3.07 -7.95 9.31
C ALA A 12 2.15 -6.94 8.62
N VAL A 13 2.20 -5.66 9.02
CA VAL A 13 1.39 -4.59 8.41
C VAL A 13 1.80 -4.34 6.95
N SER A 14 3.09 -4.35 6.65
CA SER A 14 3.59 -4.20 5.28
C SER A 14 3.17 -5.38 4.41
N PHE A 15 3.25 -6.60 4.95
CA PHE A 15 2.80 -7.82 4.25
C PHE A 15 1.29 -7.79 3.98
N ALA A 16 0.49 -7.41 4.97
CA ALA A 16 -0.96 -7.26 4.81
C ALA A 16 -1.31 -6.20 3.74
N GLY A 17 -0.58 -5.07 3.71
CA GLY A 17 -0.75 -4.04 2.69
C GLY A 17 -0.41 -4.55 1.29
N ALA A 18 0.69 -5.30 1.14
CA ALA A 18 1.09 -5.90 -0.13
C ALA A 18 0.04 -6.92 -0.64
N VAL A 19 -0.40 -7.84 0.22
CA VAL A 19 -1.44 -8.84 -0.13
C VAL A 19 -2.74 -8.14 -0.51
N GLY A 20 -3.18 -7.15 0.27
CA GLY A 20 -4.40 -6.38 -0.04
C GLY A 20 -4.32 -5.66 -1.38
N ALA A 21 -3.18 -5.02 -1.69
CA ALA A 21 -2.98 -4.36 -2.97
C ALA A 21 -3.03 -5.32 -4.16
N VAL A 22 -2.41 -6.50 -4.04
CA VAL A 22 -2.45 -7.54 -5.07
C VAL A 22 -3.87 -8.06 -5.27
N VAL A 23 -4.63 -8.30 -4.20
CA VAL A 23 -6.04 -8.73 -4.29
C VAL A 23 -6.90 -7.68 -5.01
N VAL A 24 -6.78 -6.41 -4.64
CA VAL A 24 -7.54 -5.32 -5.28
C VAL A 24 -7.16 -5.17 -6.76
N TRP A 25 -5.87 -5.23 -7.09
CA TRP A 25 -5.41 -5.20 -8.48
C TRP A 25 -5.93 -6.40 -9.28
N TRP A 26 -5.93 -7.60 -8.69
CA TRP A 26 -6.46 -8.82 -9.32
C TRP A 26 -7.95 -8.71 -9.64
N GLN A 27 -8.73 -8.13 -8.72
CA GLN A 27 -10.18 -7.95 -8.86
C GLN A 27 -10.57 -6.82 -9.83
N THR A 28 -9.61 -6.05 -10.33
CA THR A 28 -9.90 -4.96 -11.26
C THR A 28 -10.28 -5.51 -12.64
N ALA A 29 -11.36 -4.99 -13.23
CA ALA A 29 -11.87 -5.41 -14.55
C ALA A 29 -10.80 -5.34 -15.66
N ARG A 30 -9.85 -4.40 -15.57
CA ARG A 30 -8.70 -4.31 -16.47
C ARG A 30 -7.82 -5.56 -16.42
N THR A 31 -7.45 -6.01 -15.23
CA THR A 31 -6.60 -7.20 -15.00
C THR A 31 -7.31 -8.47 -15.46
N GLN A 32 -8.60 -8.61 -15.17
CA GLN A 32 -9.40 -9.75 -15.61
C GLN A 32 -9.52 -9.85 -17.15
N ARG A 33 -9.58 -8.71 -17.85
CA ARG A 33 -9.58 -8.68 -19.32
C ARG A 33 -8.23 -9.09 -19.92
N HIS A 34 -7.11 -8.66 -19.35
CA HIS A 34 -5.77 -9.01 -19.85
C HIS A 34 -5.40 -10.47 -19.54
N LEU A 35 -6.00 -11.06 -18.50
CA LEU A 35 -5.75 -12.45 -18.09
C LEU A 35 -6.65 -13.49 -18.77
N GLY A 36 -7.55 -13.06 -19.67
CA GLY A 36 -8.33 -13.96 -20.52
C GLY A 36 -9.70 -14.37 -20.00
N ASN A 37 -10.32 -13.59 -19.10
CA ASN A 37 -11.66 -13.92 -18.58
C ASN A 37 -12.82 -13.53 -19.53
N GLU A 38 -12.54 -13.04 -20.75
CA GLU A 38 -13.55 -12.73 -21.76
C GLU A 38 -13.29 -13.46 -23.10
N PHE A 39 -13.99 -14.58 -23.24
CA PHE A 39 -14.61 -15.21 -24.43
C PHE A 39 -13.84 -15.75 -25.64
N GLU A 40 -12.60 -15.42 -25.94
CA GLU A 40 -11.85 -16.19 -26.97
C GLU A 40 -10.35 -16.06 -26.70
N ASN A 41 -9.68 -17.19 -26.56
CA ASN A 41 -8.28 -17.37 -26.16
C ASN A 41 -7.25 -16.72 -27.14
N ASN A 42 -7.29 -15.40 -27.33
CA ASN A 42 -6.52 -14.68 -28.36
C ASN A 42 -5.76 -13.44 -27.85
N GLY A 43 -5.64 -13.24 -26.53
CA GLY A 43 -5.01 -12.02 -26.01
C GLY A 43 -4.61 -12.08 -24.54
N GLN A 44 -4.03 -13.19 -24.10
CA GLN A 44 -3.48 -13.31 -22.75
C GLN A 44 -2.22 -12.43 -22.65
N ASP A 45 -2.40 -11.18 -22.21
CA ASP A 45 -1.31 -10.23 -22.04
C ASP A 45 -0.74 -10.35 -20.63
N PHE A 46 0.22 -11.26 -20.49
CA PHE A 46 1.01 -11.44 -19.27
C PHE A 46 1.94 -10.26 -18.97
N GLY A 47 2.06 -9.28 -19.88
CA GLY A 47 2.83 -8.06 -19.66
C GLY A 47 2.34 -7.27 -18.45
N ALA A 48 1.02 -7.25 -18.23
CA ALA A 48 0.43 -6.63 -17.04
C ALA A 48 0.89 -7.32 -15.74
N VAL A 49 0.97 -8.66 -15.73
CA VAL A 49 1.48 -9.41 -14.55
C VAL A 49 2.95 -9.11 -14.32
N LEU A 50 3.78 -9.13 -15.37
CA LEU A 50 5.23 -8.97 -15.23
C LEU A 50 5.63 -7.54 -14.87
N THR A 51 4.89 -6.54 -15.34
CA THR A 51 5.26 -5.13 -15.14
C THR A 51 4.50 -4.46 -13.99
N GLU A 52 3.23 -4.79 -13.79
CA GLU A 52 2.39 -4.10 -12.81
C GLU A 52 2.43 -4.79 -11.44
N LEU A 53 2.47 -6.13 -11.39
CA LEU A 53 2.44 -6.87 -10.13
C LEU A 53 3.60 -6.49 -9.17
N PRO A 54 4.87 -6.33 -9.63
CA PRO A 54 5.95 -5.91 -8.73
C PRO A 54 5.70 -4.51 -8.16
N LEU A 55 5.16 -3.59 -8.99
CA LEU A 55 4.86 -2.23 -8.59
C LEU A 55 3.69 -2.18 -7.60
N VAL A 56 2.63 -2.96 -7.84
CA VAL A 56 1.48 -3.09 -6.95
C VAL A 56 1.90 -3.66 -5.60
N PHE A 57 2.73 -4.69 -5.60
CA PHE A 57 3.27 -5.29 -4.37
C PHE A 57 4.07 -4.27 -3.55
N LEU A 58 5.02 -3.57 -4.19
CA LEU A 58 5.84 -2.56 -3.52
C LEU A 58 4.99 -1.38 -3.02
N ALA A 59 4.03 -0.91 -3.82
CA ALA A 59 3.11 0.13 -3.41
C ALA A 59 2.30 -0.31 -2.18
N GLY A 60 1.73 -1.51 -2.20
CA GLY A 60 0.99 -2.07 -1.07
C GLY A 60 1.84 -2.20 0.20
N ALA A 61 3.11 -2.57 0.07
CA ALA A 61 4.03 -2.65 1.21
C ALA A 61 4.38 -1.29 1.82
N VAL A 62 4.50 -0.24 1.01
CA VAL A 62 4.96 1.09 1.44
C VAL A 62 3.81 1.99 1.94
N VAL A 63 2.60 1.83 1.40
CA VAL A 63 1.44 2.66 1.75
C VAL A 63 1.19 2.77 3.27
N PRO A 64 1.20 1.69 4.07
CA PRO A 64 0.97 1.79 5.51
C PRO A 64 1.97 2.72 6.21
N ALA A 65 3.25 2.65 5.84
CA ALA A 65 4.29 3.50 6.40
C ALA A 65 4.10 4.98 6.01
N VAL A 66 3.72 5.23 4.75
CA VAL A 66 3.42 6.60 4.27
C VAL A 66 2.22 7.19 5.00
N VAL A 67 1.14 6.42 5.17
CA VAL A 67 -0.06 6.86 5.90
C VAL A 67 0.29 7.21 7.35
N TRP A 68 1.08 6.37 8.02
CA TRP A 68 1.51 6.63 9.39
C TRP A 68 2.41 7.86 9.49
N GLY A 69 3.37 8.00 8.58
CA GLY A 69 4.28 9.15 8.51
C GLY A 69 3.54 10.46 8.29
N LEU A 70 2.56 10.49 7.39
CA LEU A 70 1.70 11.65 7.14
C LEU A 70 0.83 11.98 8.36
N GLY A 71 0.23 10.98 9.00
CA GLY A 71 -0.53 11.17 10.23
C GLY A 71 0.32 11.79 11.33
N ALA A 72 1.50 11.22 11.60
CA ALA A 72 2.44 11.74 12.58
C ALA A 72 2.89 13.18 12.26
N TRP A 73 3.16 13.48 10.99
CA TRP A 73 3.53 14.82 10.54
C TRP A 73 2.40 15.85 10.77
N LEU A 74 1.17 15.50 10.42
CA LEU A 74 0.00 16.37 10.62
C LEU A 74 -0.25 16.64 12.10
N LEU A 75 -0.17 15.61 12.95
CA LEU A 75 -0.31 15.77 14.40
C LEU A 75 0.82 16.64 14.99
N GLY A 76 2.06 16.42 14.56
CA GLY A 76 3.20 17.23 14.99
C GLY A 76 3.08 18.69 14.57
N ARG A 77 2.57 18.95 13.36
CA ARG A 77 2.32 20.31 12.86
C ARG A 77 1.25 21.03 13.70
N ARG A 78 0.15 20.35 14.04
CA ARG A 78 -0.92 20.92 14.89
C ARG A 78 -0.39 21.34 16.26
N ARG A 79 0.40 20.49 16.93
CA ARG A 79 0.96 20.80 18.25
C ARG A 79 1.87 22.02 18.26
N ARG A 80 2.66 22.24 17.20
CA ARG A 80 3.52 23.44 17.07
C ARG A 80 2.72 24.73 16.87
N GLN A 81 1.56 24.66 16.23
CA GLN A 81 0.68 25.83 16.07
C GLN A 81 0.02 26.22 17.39
N GLU A 82 -0.46 25.23 18.15
CA GLU A 82 -1.09 25.44 19.45
C GLU A 82 -0.10 26.04 20.48
N SER A 83 1.15 25.55 20.52
CA SER A 83 2.19 26.14 21.38
C SER A 83 2.56 27.59 21.00
N SER A 84 2.40 27.97 19.74
CA SER A 84 2.68 29.34 19.28
C SER A 84 1.56 30.32 19.64
N GLN A 85 0.32 29.85 19.80
CA GLN A 85 -0.81 30.67 20.26
C GLN A 85 -0.78 30.98 21.75
N PHE A 86 -0.20 30.10 22.58
CA PHE A 86 -0.08 30.32 24.03
C PHE A 86 1.05 31.29 24.43
N HIS A 87 1.95 31.62 23.50
CA HIS A 87 3.10 32.51 23.71
C HIS A 87 2.92 33.92 23.12
N ALA A 88 1.76 34.22 22.55
CA ALA A 88 1.37 35.53 22.04
C ALA A 88 0.29 36.14 22.94
#